data_AF-A0A923JQR4-F1
#
_entry.id   AF-A0A923JQR4-F1
#
_cell.length_a   1.000
_cell.length_b   1.000
_cell.length_c   1.000
_cell.angle_alpha   90.00
_cell.angle_beta   90.00
_cell.angle_gamma   90.00
#
_symmetry.space_group_name_H-M   'P 1'
#
loop_
_entity.id
_entity.type
_entity.pdbx_description
1 polymer ?
#
loop_
_entity_poly.entity_id
_entity_poly.type
_entity_poly.pdbx_seq_one_letter_code
_entity_poly.pdbx_strand_id
1 'polypeptide(L)'
;MTDKMRDEFEAWVISKWPETDLGQFNDGEYCGFTLAHCWSAWQASREALVIELPAENPLGTGPGDCGDGRPSFEQHCAAECNFILRDCRKAIEAAGLKVKP
;
A
#
# COMPACT_ATOMS: atom_id res chain seq x y z
N MET A 1 -2.44 -7.93 6.33
CA MET A 1 -1.06 -8.11 5.83
C MET A 1 -1.16 -9.07 4.66
N THR A 2 -0.81 -8.67 3.45
CA THR A 2 -0.92 -9.54 2.26
C THR A 2 0.23 -10.55 2.25
N ASP A 3 0.01 -11.74 1.70
CA ASP A 3 1.03 -12.82 1.61
C ASP A 3 2.33 -12.31 0.96
N LYS A 4 2.20 -11.43 -0.03
CA LYS A 4 3.32 -10.80 -0.74
C LYS A 4 4.31 -10.07 0.17
N MET A 5 3.85 -9.41 1.25
CA MET A 5 4.76 -8.69 2.16
C MET A 5 5.64 -9.64 2.97
N ARG A 6 5.11 -10.81 3.29
CA ARG A 6 5.85 -11.85 4.00
C ARG A 6 6.87 -12.49 3.05
N ASP A 7 6.47 -12.78 1.82
CA ASP A 7 7.38 -13.29 0.78
C ASP A 7 8.59 -12.36 0.57
N GLU A 8 8.37 -11.05 0.49
CA GLU A 8 9.45 -10.06 0.35
C GLU A 8 10.41 -10.03 1.55
N PHE A 9 9.87 -10.17 2.77
CA PHE A 9 10.67 -10.25 3.98
C PHE A 9 11.49 -11.53 4.04
N GLU A 10 10.88 -12.69 3.78
CA GLU A 10 11.53 -13.98 3.78
C GLU A 10 12.63 -14.07 2.70
N ALA A 11 12.35 -13.54 1.50
CA ALA A 11 13.35 -13.44 0.44
C ALA A 11 14.55 -12.57 0.85
N TRP A 12 14.31 -11.46 1.55
CA TRP A 12 15.38 -10.63 2.10
C TRP A 12 16.21 -11.39 3.15
N VAL A 13 15.56 -12.09 4.08
CA VAL A 13 16.23 -12.90 5.11
C VAL A 13 17.13 -13.95 4.47
N ILE A 14 16.61 -14.74 3.53
CA ILE A 14 17.38 -15.78 2.84
C ILE A 14 18.53 -15.19 2.03
N SER A 15 18.36 -14.01 1.43
CA SER A 15 19.46 -13.35 0.71
C SER A 15 20.65 -12.97 1.60
N LYS A 16 20.38 -12.67 2.89
CA LYS A 16 21.39 -12.27 3.87
C LYS A 16 21.93 -13.44 4.66
N TRP A 17 21.07 -14.41 4.94
CA TRP A 17 21.35 -15.58 5.76
C TRP A 17 20.71 -16.82 5.11
N PRO A 18 21.37 -17.42 4.11
CA PRO A 18 20.79 -18.50 3.29
C PRO A 18 20.43 -19.78 4.05
N GLU A 19 21.07 -20.02 5.18
CA GLU A 19 20.85 -21.21 6.02
C GLU A 19 19.77 -20.98 7.10
N THR A 20 19.09 -19.82 7.08
CA THR A 20 18.06 -19.50 8.08
C THR A 20 16.86 -20.42 7.91
N ASP A 21 16.46 -21.06 9.01
CA ASP A 21 15.19 -21.77 9.09
C ASP A 21 14.03 -20.77 9.19
N LEU A 22 13.13 -20.81 8.20
CA LEU A 22 11.90 -20.01 8.16
C LEU A 22 10.70 -20.76 8.74
N GLY A 23 10.93 -21.86 9.46
CA GLY A 23 9.89 -22.65 10.12
C GLY A 23 8.95 -21.78 10.95
N GLN A 24 7.66 -22.09 10.87
CA GLN A 24 6.58 -21.38 11.56
C GLN A 24 5.82 -22.34 12.47
N PHE A 25 5.31 -21.82 13.58
CA PHE A 25 4.33 -22.52 14.39
C PHE A 25 2.96 -22.54 13.69
N ASN A 26 2.01 -23.28 14.27
CA ASN A 26 0.65 -23.38 13.73
C ASN A 26 -0.13 -22.04 13.75
N ASP A 27 0.35 -21.04 14.48
CA ASP A 27 -0.20 -19.69 14.52
C ASP A 27 0.41 -18.75 13.46
N GLY A 28 1.40 -19.22 12.69
CA GLY A 28 2.09 -18.44 11.65
C GLY A 28 3.20 -17.51 12.16
N GLU A 29 3.57 -17.57 13.44
CA GLU A 29 4.78 -16.96 13.96
C GLU A 29 6.01 -17.79 13.65
N TYR A 30 7.17 -17.13 13.47
CA TYR A 30 8.43 -17.82 13.23
C TYR A 30 8.92 -18.55 14.47
N CYS A 31 9.41 -19.78 14.30
CA CYS A 31 10.03 -20.57 15.38
C CYS A 31 11.30 -19.92 15.94
N GLY A 32 12.05 -19.21 15.09
CA GLY A 32 13.27 -18.51 15.47
C GLY A 32 12.97 -17.20 16.19
N PHE A 33 13.40 -17.07 17.46
CA PHE A 33 13.17 -15.88 18.28
C PHE A 33 13.61 -14.56 17.60
N THR A 34 14.82 -14.52 17.04
CA THR A 34 15.34 -13.33 16.35
C THR A 34 14.52 -13.01 15.10
N LEU A 35 14.16 -14.03 14.32
CA LEU A 35 13.38 -13.87 13.10
C LEU A 35 11.98 -13.33 13.41
N ALA A 36 11.33 -13.85 14.45
CA ALA A 36 10.04 -13.36 14.94
C ALA A 36 10.11 -11.89 15.37
N HIS A 37 11.15 -11.47 16.09
CA HIS A 37 11.33 -10.07 16.48
C HIS A 37 11.62 -9.16 15.29
N CYS A 38 12.45 -9.60 14.34
CA CYS A 38 12.71 -8.85 13.12
C CYS A 38 11.43 -8.67 12.28
N TRP A 39 10.60 -9.71 12.19
CA TRP A 39 9.31 -9.65 11.52
C TRP A 39 8.35 -8.68 12.22
N SER A 40 8.22 -8.77 13.53
CA SER A 40 7.42 -7.85 14.33
C SER A 40 7.87 -6.38 14.15
N ALA A 41 9.18 -6.13 14.20
CA ALA A 41 9.74 -4.80 13.97
C ALA A 41 9.48 -4.29 12.55
N TRP A 42 9.57 -5.16 11.54
CA TRP A 42 9.26 -4.84 10.15
C TRP A 42 7.79 -4.45 9.96
N GLN A 43 6.87 -5.19 10.58
CA GLN A 43 5.44 -4.88 10.59
C GLN A 43 5.21 -3.51 11.25
N ALA A 44 5.73 -3.31 12.46
CA ALA A 44 5.60 -2.06 13.20
C ALA A 44 6.15 -0.85 12.42
N SER A 45 7.30 -0.99 11.77
CA SER A 45 7.89 0.08 10.96
C SER A 45 7.00 0.49 9.79
N ARG A 46 6.34 -0.46 9.13
CA ARG A 46 5.43 -0.17 8.01
C ARG A 46 4.10 0.40 8.49
N GLU A 47 3.61 -0.06 9.63
CA GLU A 47 2.39 0.48 10.25
C GLU A 47 2.55 1.91 10.77
N ALA A 48 3.77 2.28 11.17
CA ALA A 48 4.11 3.64 11.59
C ALA A 48 4.31 4.60 10.42
N LEU A 49 4.69 4.09 9.24
CA LEU A 49 4.85 4.90 8.03
C LEU A 49 3.48 5.20 7.41
N VAL A 50 3.12 6.48 7.39
CA VAL A 50 1.88 6.95 6.77
C VAL A 50 2.20 7.91 5.62
N ILE A 51 1.77 7.56 4.42
CA ILE A 51 1.97 8.35 3.21
C ILE A 51 0.86 9.38 3.06
N GLU A 52 1.22 10.61 2.74
CA GLU A 52 0.29 11.66 2.37
C GLU A 52 0.18 11.72 0.84
N LEU A 53 -1.03 11.54 0.32
CA LEU A 53 -1.30 11.79 -1.10
C LEU A 53 -1.95 13.18 -1.27
N PRO A 54 -1.79 13.81 -2.44
CA PRO A 54 -2.55 15.00 -2.78
C PRO A 54 -4.06 14.76 -2.65
N ALA A 55 -4.78 15.80 -2.23
CA ALA A 55 -6.24 15.76 -2.20
C ALA A 55 -6.80 15.63 -3.62
N GLU A 56 -7.96 14.97 -3.73
CA GLU A 56 -8.69 14.90 -5.00
C GLU A 56 -9.11 16.30 -5.46
N ASN A 57 -9.00 16.55 -6.77
CA ASN A 57 -9.45 17.79 -7.36
C ASN A 57 -10.99 17.82 -7.38
N PRO A 58 -11.64 18.79 -6.72
CA PRO A 58 -13.10 18.84 -6.62
C PRO A 58 -13.79 18.97 -7.98
N LEU A 59 -13.12 19.56 -8.99
CA LEU A 59 -13.65 19.67 -10.36
C LEU A 59 -13.97 18.31 -10.97
N GLY A 60 -13.25 17.26 -10.58
CA GLY A 60 -13.43 15.89 -11.09
C GLY A 60 -14.57 15.11 -10.42
N THR A 61 -15.35 15.72 -9.52
CA THR A 61 -16.37 15.02 -8.70
C THR A 61 -17.80 15.57 -8.86
N GLY A 62 -18.02 16.52 -9.78
CA GLY A 62 -19.30 17.19 -9.98
C GLY A 62 -20.06 16.77 -11.25
N PRO A 63 -21.32 17.24 -11.42
CA PRO A 63 -22.04 17.12 -12.67
C PRO A 63 -21.33 17.93 -13.77
N GLY A 64 -21.56 17.52 -15.02
CA GLY A 64 -20.98 18.21 -16.17
C GLY A 64 -21.41 19.68 -16.23
N ASP A 65 -20.45 20.57 -16.40
CA ASP A 65 -20.63 22.02 -16.41
C ASP A 65 -20.89 22.60 -17.82
N CYS A 66 -20.88 21.75 -18.85
CA CYS A 66 -21.25 22.17 -20.20
C CYS A 66 -22.77 22.41 -20.26
N GLY A 67 -23.20 23.30 -21.17
CA GLY A 67 -24.63 23.63 -21.33
C GLY A 67 -25.53 22.45 -21.73
N ASP A 68 -24.94 21.30 -22.10
CA ASP A 68 -25.62 20.03 -22.40
C ASP A 68 -25.45 18.97 -21.29
N GLY A 69 -24.85 19.33 -20.16
CA GLY A 69 -24.61 18.47 -19.01
C GLY A 69 -23.42 17.52 -19.14
N ARG A 70 -22.63 17.60 -20.21
CA ARG A 70 -21.37 16.86 -20.33
C ARG A 70 -20.27 17.52 -19.51
N PRO A 71 -19.27 16.75 -19.03
CA PRO A 71 -18.12 17.34 -18.36
C PRO A 71 -17.29 18.15 -19.35
N SER A 72 -16.83 19.34 -18.94
CA SER A 72 -15.80 20.07 -19.69
C SER A 72 -14.50 19.27 -19.75
N PHE A 73 -13.62 19.67 -20.67
CA PHE A 73 -12.28 19.10 -20.77
C PHE A 73 -11.53 19.15 -19.42
N GLU A 74 -11.62 20.27 -18.71
CA GLU A 74 -10.98 20.46 -17.41
C GLU A 74 -11.56 19.51 -16.33
N GLN A 75 -12.88 19.36 -16.28
CA GLN A 75 -13.53 18.39 -15.39
C GLN A 75 -13.11 16.95 -15.72
N HIS A 76 -13.00 16.62 -17.01
CA HIS A 76 -12.58 15.29 -17.45
C HIS A 76 -11.13 15.00 -17.03
N CYS A 77 -10.19 15.92 -17.29
CA CYS A 77 -8.80 15.79 -16.84
C CYS A 77 -8.70 15.70 -15.31
N ALA A 78 -9.47 16.50 -14.57
CA ALA A 78 -9.50 16.44 -13.12
C ALA A 78 -10.02 15.09 -12.60
N ALA A 79 -11.04 14.52 -13.26
CA ALA A 79 -11.55 13.19 -12.92
C ALA A 79 -10.50 12.10 -13.19
N GLU A 80 -9.79 12.15 -14.31
CA GLU A 80 -8.69 11.23 -14.62
C GLU A 80 -7.56 11.31 -13.58
N CYS A 81 -7.15 12.52 -13.17
CA CYS A 81 -6.17 12.69 -12.10
C CYS A 81 -6.65 12.04 -10.78
N ASN A 82 -7.93 12.19 -10.43
CA ASN A 82 -8.50 11.57 -9.23
C ASN A 82 -8.51 10.04 -9.34
N PHE A 83 -8.78 9.47 -10.51
CA PHE A 83 -8.68 8.02 -10.72
C PHE A 83 -7.25 7.53 -10.50
N ILE A 84 -6.26 8.22 -11.05
CA ILE A 84 -4.84 7.88 -10.85
C ILE A 84 -4.48 7.96 -9.36
N LEU A 85 -4.91 9.01 -8.63
CA LEU A 85 -4.67 9.14 -7.20
C LEU A 85 -5.26 7.96 -6.40
N ARG A 86 -6.46 7.50 -6.76
CA ARG A 86 -7.11 6.34 -6.13
C ARG A 86 -6.36 5.03 -6.43
N ASP A 87 -5.85 4.87 -7.63
CA ASP A 87 -5.07 3.67 -7.99
C ASP A 87 -3.69 3.69 -7.32
N CYS A 88 -3.04 4.84 -7.21
CA CYS A 88 -1.84 5.01 -6.39
C CYS A 88 -2.10 4.63 -4.93
N ARG A 89 -3.20 5.10 -4.34
CA ARG A 89 -3.60 4.74 -2.97
C ARG A 89 -3.70 3.23 -2.79
N LYS A 90 -4.45 2.55 -3.67
CA LYS A 90 -4.60 1.09 -3.64
C LYS A 90 -3.27 0.36 -3.80
N ALA A 91 -2.40 0.83 -4.69
CA ALA A 91 -1.09 0.21 -4.91
C ALA A 91 -0.18 0.33 -3.67
N ILE A 92 -0.20 1.48 -2.99
CA ILE A 92 0.54 1.72 -1.75
C ILE A 92 0.00 0.82 -0.61
N GLU A 93 -1.32 0.74 -0.47
CA GLU A 93 -1.97 -0.12 0.53
C GLU A 93 -1.72 -1.61 0.26
N ALA A 94 -1.71 -2.02 -1.01
CA ALA A 94 -1.36 -3.40 -1.41
C ALA A 94 0.10 -3.76 -1.13
N ALA A 95 1.00 -2.76 -1.15
CA ALA A 95 2.39 -2.88 -0.69
C ALA A 95 2.50 -2.86 0.86
N GLY A 96 1.38 -2.67 1.56
CA GLY A 96 1.27 -2.74 3.01
C GLY A 96 1.70 -1.50 3.77
N LEU A 97 1.67 -0.35 3.10
CA LEU A 97 1.86 0.95 3.72
C LEU A 97 0.50 1.62 3.95
N LYS A 98 0.41 2.47 4.97
CA LYS A 98 -0.81 3.23 5.23
C LYS A 98 -0.80 4.53 4.45
N VAL A 99 -1.95 4.94 3.92
CA VAL A 99 -2.14 6.27 3.32
C VAL A 99 -3.08 7.08 4.22
N LYS A 100 -2.80 8.37 4.42
CA LYS A 100 -3.73 9.25 5.15
C LYS A 100 -5.09 9.29 4.44
N PRO A 101 -6.21 9.29 5.18
CA PRO A 101 -7.55 9.46 4.61
C PRO A 101 -7.59 10.70 3.70
#